data_AF-A0A7D5SWY5-F1
#
_entry.id   AF-A0A7D5SWY5-F1
#
_cell.length_a   1.000
_cell.length_b   1.000
_cell.length_c   1.000
_cell.angle_alpha   90.00
_cell.angle_beta   90.00
_cell.angle_gamma   90.00
#
_symmetry.space_group_name_H-M   'P 1'
#
loop_
_entity.id
_entity.type
_entity.pdbx_description
1 polymer ?
#
loop_
_entity_poly.entity_id
_entity_poly.type
_entity_poly.pdbx_seq_one_letter_code
_entity_poly.pdbx_strand_id
1 'polypeptide(L)' 'MAQSANLHGDSNRTESVDLRCPDCGHTENCTSHAAAASLQTSKPCPNCNRMMALSEGSV' A
#
# COMPACT_ATOMS: atom_id res chain seq x y z
N MET A 1 -23.42 -6.86 29.99
CA MET A 1 -22.15 -7.15 29.29
C MET A 1 -22.49 -7.48 27.84
N ALA A 2 -22.15 -6.60 26.89
CA ALA A 2 -22.21 -6.91 25.46
C ALA A 2 -21.19 -6.01 24.75
N GLN A 3 -20.06 -6.62 24.37
CA GLN A 3 -19.05 -6.03 23.49
C GLN A 3 -19.47 -6.38 22.07
N SER A 4 -19.99 -5.41 21.31
CA SER A 4 -20.27 -5.59 19.89
C SER A 4 -19.13 -4.99 19.10
N ALA A 5 -18.45 -5.87 18.38
CA ALA A 5 -17.21 -5.66 17.69
C ALA A 5 -17.19 -4.43 16.77
N ASN A 6 -16.03 -3.79 16.74
CA ASN A 6 -15.59 -2.77 15.80
C ASN A 6 -15.98 -3.13 14.35
N LEU A 7 -17.04 -2.50 13.85
CA LEU A 7 -17.30 -2.41 12.42
C LEU A 7 -16.88 -0.99 12.02
N HIS A 8 -15.58 -0.78 11.90
CA HIS A 8 -15.09 0.33 11.09
C HIS A 8 -15.63 0.07 9.68
N GLY A 9 -16.62 0.86 9.29
CA GLY A 9 -17.26 0.81 7.99
C GLY A 9 -16.25 1.16 6.91
N ASP A 10 -15.53 0.16 6.45
CA ASP A 10 -14.66 0.22 5.28
C ASP A 10 -15.50 -0.03 4.03
N SER A 11 -16.54 0.81 3.85
CA SER A 11 -17.43 0.81 2.69
C SER A 11 -17.08 1.91 1.68
N ASN A 12 -15.90 2.51 1.84
CA ASN A 12 -15.18 3.26 0.83
C ASN A 12 -13.81 2.62 0.61
N ARG A 13 -13.77 1.31 0.33
CA ARG A 13 -12.56 0.60 -0.14
C ARG A 13 -12.17 1.11 -1.53
N THR A 14 -11.74 2.36 -1.60
CA THR A 14 -10.66 2.68 -2.53
C THR A 14 -9.51 1.83 -1.99
N GLU A 15 -9.26 0.68 -2.62
CA GLU A 15 -8.23 -0.27 -2.21
C GLU A 15 -6.91 0.47 -2.22
N SER A 16 -6.60 1.06 -1.07
CA SER A 16 -5.43 1.89 -0.87
C SER A 16 -4.31 0.92 -0.65
N VAL A 17 -3.36 0.93 -1.58
CA VAL A 17 -2.26 -0.02 -1.61
C VAL A 17 -1.00 0.72 -1.28
N ASP A 18 -0.25 0.19 -0.33
CA ASP A 18 1.04 0.75 0.04
C ASP A 18 2.13 0.11 -0.80
N LEU A 19 2.93 0.94 -1.47
CA LEU A 19 4.18 0.53 -2.07
C LEU A 19 5.27 0.66 -1.02
N ARG A 20 6.07 -0.39 -0.84
CA ARG A 20 7.22 -0.37 0.04
C ARG A 20 8.48 -0.77 -0.71
N CYS A 21 9.53 0.01 -0.50
CA CYS A 21 10.85 -0.35 -0.98
C CYS A 21 11.44 -1.44 -0.07
N PRO A 22 11.83 -2.61 -0.60
CA PRO A 22 12.42 -3.68 0.20
C PRO A 22 13.81 -3.34 0.76
N ASP A 23 14.51 -2.34 0.22
CA ASP A 23 15.88 -2.00 0.62
C ASP A 23 15.96 -0.93 1.69
N CYS A 24 15.24 0.19 1.51
CA CYS A 24 15.21 1.29 2.49
C CYS A 24 13.99 1.27 3.40
N GLY A 25 12.98 0.44 3.11
CA GLY A 25 11.72 0.44 3.84
C GLY A 25 10.85 1.67 3.59
N HIS A 26 11.17 2.51 2.60
CA HIS A 26 10.36 3.66 2.21
C HIS A 26 8.97 3.22 1.75
N THR A 27 7.93 3.85 2.27
CA THR A 27 6.54 3.51 1.96
C THR A 27 5.83 4.67 1.28
N GLU A 28 5.06 4.39 0.23
CA GLU A 28 4.28 5.35 -0.53
C GLU A 28 2.85 4.82 -0.66
N ASN A 29 1.86 5.60 -0.22
CA ASN A 29 0.45 5.19 -0.35
C ASN A 29 -0.03 5.46 -1.78
N CYS A 30 -0.77 4.50 -2.33
CA CYS A 30 -1.42 4.62 -3.61
C CYS A 30 -2.92 4.43 -3.43
N THR A 31 -3.72 5.23 -4.13
CA THR A 31 -5.17 5.16 -4.04
C THR A 31 -5.77 3.94 -4.75
N SER A 32 -4.99 3.18 -5.54
CA SER A 32 -5.45 2.01 -6.28
C SER A 32 -4.30 1.10 -6.73
N HIS A 33 -4.58 -0.20 -6.90
CA HIS A 33 -3.60 -1.20 -7.39
C HIS A 33 -3.06 -0.89 -8.78
N ALA A 34 -3.88 -0.36 -9.69
CA ALA A 34 -3.41 0.08 -11.01
C ALA A 34 -2.43 1.25 -10.93
N ALA A 35 -2.66 2.20 -10.02
CA ALA A 35 -1.74 3.31 -9.77
C ALA A 35 -0.43 2.80 -9.17
N ALA A 36 -0.52 1.89 -8.20
CA ALA A 36 0.64 1.27 -7.60
C ALA A 36 1.48 0.49 -8.64
N ALA A 37 0.86 -0.37 -9.45
CA ALA A 37 1.55 -1.11 -10.53
C ALA A 37 2.22 -0.18 -11.56
N SER A 38 1.56 0.94 -11.89
CA SER A 38 2.13 1.97 -12.76
C SER A 38 3.35 2.65 -12.14
N LEU A 39 3.32 2.90 -10.82
CA LEU A 39 4.44 3.44 -10.06
C LEU A 39 5.58 2.42 -9.91
N GLN A 40 5.29 1.13 -9.74
CA GLN A 40 6.32 0.08 -9.72
C GLN A 40 7.13 0.03 -11.01
N THR A 41 6.46 0.18 -12.16
CA THR A 41 7.14 0.13 -13.47
C THR A 41 7.78 1.46 -13.87
N SER A 42 7.19 2.59 -13.46
CA SER A 42 7.61 3.92 -13.94
C SER A 42 8.44 4.72 -12.94
N LYS A 43 8.36 4.43 -11.64
CA LYS A 43 8.99 5.21 -10.56
C LYS A 43 9.78 4.32 -9.59
N PRO A 44 11.12 4.28 -9.73
CA PRO A 44 11.95 3.69 -8.69
C PRO A 44 11.88 4.50 -7.39
N CYS A 45 12.21 3.86 -6.26
CA CYS A 45 12.25 4.47 -4.95
C CYS A 45 13.23 5.67 -4.95
N PRO A 46 12.84 6.85 -4.45
CA PRO A 46 13.70 8.04 -4.45
C PRO A 46 14.95 7.91 -3.58
N ASN A 47 14.95 7.02 -2.58
CA ASN A 47 16.08 6.84 -1.65
C ASN A 47 17.11 5.84 -2.17
N CYS A 48 16.65 4.76 -2.82
CA CYS A 48 17.46 3.61 -3.17
C CYS A 48 17.61 3.40 -4.68
N ASN A 49 16.85 4.15 -5.48
CA ASN A 49 16.68 3.98 -6.92
C ASN A 49 16.31 2.55 -7.36
N ARG A 50 15.75 1.75 -6.43
CA ARG A 50 15.26 0.38 -6.68
C ARG A 50 13.76 0.37 -6.90
N MET A 51 13.25 -0.60 -7.65
CA MET A 51 11.81 -0.75 -7.84
C MET A 51 11.10 -1.01 -6.52
N MET A 52 10.01 -0.28 -6.29
CA MET A 52 9.17 -0.47 -5.12
C MET A 52 8.28 -1.71 -5.32
N ALA A 53 8.00 -2.43 -4.24
CA ALA A 53 7.12 -3.60 -4.25
C ALA A 53 5.81 -3.25 -3.55
N LEU A 54 4.70 -3.87 -3.95
CA LEU A 54 3.48 -3.79 -3.18
C LEU A 54 3.71 -4.41 -1.80
N SER A 55 3.41 -3.66 -0.75
CA SER A 55 3.13 -4.22 0.57
C SER A 55 1.66 -4.54 0.62
N GLU A 56 1.27 -5.63 -0.04
CA GLU A 56 0.02 -6.28 0.33
C GLU A 56 0.18 -6.69 1.80
N GLY A 57 -0.64 -6.10 2.67
CA GLY A 57 -0.72 -6.50 4.07
C GLY A 57 -0.89 -8.01 4.12
N SER A 58 0.10 -8.71 4.67
CA SER A 58 0.03 -10.15 4.84
C SER A 58 -1.16 -10.49 5.75
N VAL A 59 -1.99 -11.40 5.20
CA VAL A 59 -3.04 -12.25 5.81
C VAL A 59 -4.34 -11.62 6.31
#